data_AF-A0A1G6K099-F1
#
_entry.id   AF-A0A1G6K099-F1
#
_cell.length_a   1.000
_cell.length_b   1.000
_cell.length_c   1.000
_cell.angle_alpha   90.00
_cell.angle_beta   90.00
_cell.angle_gamma   90.00
#
_symmetry.space_group_name_H-M   'P 1'
#
loop_
_entity.id
_entity.type
_entity.pdbx_description
1 polymer ?
#
loop_
_entity_poly.entity_id
_entity_poly.type
_entity_poly.pdbx_seq_one_letter_code
_entity_poly.pdbx_strand_id
1 'polypeptide(L)'
;MLIVTYGGDGNSPLTYFIPTLMAGGVTPPGETVSAQDYLTYAKEDLKCEGNRATINAFGNAKRSIHKLVDDLIFQYGLSTYCRRLPFPQKLGVLSDLELVSPYVLSALNVERNAVEHDYVAPTLTRTREAVDVAELLLMAMSGFHGGVPYEGFCSLRQQRKHVLLRLNPWECTLTFHKYLRPEGTRFRTHAGVRTYWHQVRDTAYQYLLEVTETPWRSIPIIKQEKDSWLPILQDFVQIQKSNKFDMPFVSMALDERFYEFFKNDLVESRNVKQLDRAQGFRRDEG
;
A
#
# COMPACT_ATOMS: atom_id res chain seq x y z
N MET A 1 5.71 -15.15 11.73
CA MET A 1 5.34 -14.05 10.82
C MET A 1 3.86 -13.93 10.74
N LEU A 2 3.36 -12.71 10.87
CA LEU A 2 1.96 -12.43 10.67
C LEU A 2 1.59 -12.72 9.22
N ILE A 3 0.83 -13.79 9.02
CA ILE A 3 -0.19 -13.78 7.98
C ILE A 3 -1.15 -12.70 8.44
N VAL A 4 -1.17 -11.54 7.77
CA VAL A 4 -2.30 -10.65 8.00
C VAL A 4 -3.47 -11.26 7.24
N THR A 5 -4.21 -12.09 7.97
CA THR A 5 -5.54 -12.54 7.54
C THR A 5 -6.45 -11.34 7.77
N TYR A 6 -6.78 -10.64 6.69
CA TYR A 6 -7.79 -9.60 6.76
C TYR A 6 -9.16 -10.27 6.75
N GLY A 7 -9.99 -9.94 7.75
CA GLY A 7 -11.39 -10.36 7.78
C GLY A 7 -11.87 -10.83 9.15
N GLY A 8 -12.09 -9.88 10.08
CA GLY A 8 -13.18 -10.03 11.04
C GLY A 8 -14.55 -9.80 10.39
N ASP A 9 -14.56 -9.10 9.24
CA ASP A 9 -15.72 -8.42 8.67
C ASP A 9 -16.15 -9.01 7.31
N GLY A 10 -15.35 -9.95 6.76
CA GLY A 10 -15.65 -10.64 5.49
C GLY A 10 -15.45 -9.83 4.20
N ASN A 11 -15.11 -8.54 4.28
CA ASN A 11 -15.11 -7.64 3.13
C ASN A 11 -13.79 -7.60 2.32
N SER A 12 -12.67 -8.12 2.85
CA SER A 12 -11.40 -8.13 2.11
C SER A 12 -11.44 -9.18 0.97
N PRO A 13 -11.05 -8.80 -0.27
CA PRO A 13 -10.95 -9.71 -1.40
C PRO A 13 -9.74 -10.65 -1.27
N LEU A 14 -8.83 -10.38 -0.33
CA LEU A 14 -7.63 -11.16 -0.07
C LEU A 14 -7.85 -12.07 1.15
N THR A 15 -7.33 -13.30 1.06
CA THR A 15 -7.24 -14.21 2.21
C THR A 15 -6.03 -13.87 3.07
N TYR A 16 -4.94 -13.48 2.41
CA TYR A 16 -3.72 -12.97 3.03
C TYR A 16 -2.97 -12.10 2.01
N PHE A 17 -2.10 -11.23 2.51
CA PHE A 17 -1.11 -10.50 1.72
C PHE A 17 0.22 -10.45 2.46
N ILE A 18 1.32 -10.61 1.73
CA ILE A 18 2.70 -10.56 2.24
C ILE A 18 3.49 -9.61 1.33
N PRO A 19 3.85 -8.41 1.79
CA PRO A 19 4.61 -7.49 0.97
C PRO A 19 6.00 -8.07 0.63
N THR A 20 6.40 -7.90 -0.62
CA THR A 20 7.76 -8.18 -1.12
C THR A 20 8.49 -6.89 -1.51
N LEU A 21 7.73 -5.85 -1.86
CA LEU A 21 8.24 -4.51 -2.16
C LEU A 21 7.37 -3.46 -1.48
N MET A 22 7.99 -2.64 -0.62
CA MET A 22 7.40 -1.46 0.00
C MET A 22 8.10 -0.22 -0.57
N ALA A 23 7.36 0.79 -1.01
CA ALA A 23 7.93 2.02 -1.54
C ALA A 23 7.27 3.26 -0.92
N GLY A 24 8.10 4.14 -0.36
CA GLY A 24 7.71 5.42 0.24
C GLY A 24 8.15 6.61 -0.62
N GLY A 25 7.50 7.76 -0.45
CA GLY A 25 7.96 9.03 -1.04
C GLY A 25 7.95 9.08 -2.57
N VAL A 26 7.13 8.24 -3.21
CA VAL A 26 6.99 8.25 -4.66
C VAL A 26 6.08 9.43 -5.05
N THR A 27 6.64 10.41 -5.73
CA THR A 27 5.93 11.63 -6.17
C THR A 27 5.70 11.61 -7.69
N PRO A 28 4.74 12.42 -8.19
CA PRO A 28 4.56 12.62 -9.63
C PRO A 28 5.87 13.04 -10.34
N PRO A 29 6.11 12.57 -11.58
CA PRO A 29 7.32 12.90 -12.31
C PRO A 29 7.39 14.39 -12.67
N GLY A 30 8.59 14.96 -12.59
CA GLY A 30 8.88 16.35 -13.01
C GLY A 30 8.63 17.41 -11.95
N GLU A 31 8.31 17.02 -10.71
CA GLU A 31 8.15 17.95 -9.61
C GLU A 31 9.49 18.35 -8.99
N THR A 32 9.60 19.63 -8.61
CA THR A 32 10.84 20.21 -8.08
C THR A 32 10.69 20.80 -6.68
N VAL A 33 9.46 20.90 -6.17
CA VAL A 33 9.13 21.50 -4.87
C VAL A 33 8.22 20.55 -4.10
N SER A 34 8.63 20.18 -2.90
CA SER A 34 7.90 19.26 -2.02
C SER A 34 6.87 19.98 -1.15
N ALA A 35 5.99 19.21 -0.52
CA ALA A 35 5.07 19.74 0.49
C ALA A 35 5.83 20.37 1.67
N GLN A 36 6.98 19.79 2.04
CA GLN A 36 7.83 20.29 3.13
C GLN A 36 8.50 21.62 2.77
N ASP A 37 8.88 21.82 1.50
CA ASP A 37 9.43 23.09 1.02
C ASP A 37 8.40 24.20 1.13
N TYR A 38 7.15 23.96 0.69
CA TYR A 38 6.07 24.93 0.85
C TYR A 38 5.79 25.27 2.32
N LEU A 39 5.81 24.29 3.23
CA LEU A 39 5.68 24.57 4.66
C LEU A 39 6.84 25.44 5.16
N THR A 40 8.05 25.15 4.70
CA THR A 40 9.25 25.92 5.07
C THR A 40 9.13 27.36 4.60
N TYR A 41 8.71 27.59 3.35
CA TYR A 41 8.44 28.94 2.83
C TYR A 41 7.38 29.65 3.67
N ALA A 42 6.31 28.96 4.05
CA ALA A 42 5.26 29.55 4.87
C ALA A 42 5.77 30.01 6.25
N LYS A 43 6.62 29.20 6.88
CA LYS A 43 7.25 29.52 8.17
C LYS A 43 8.24 30.66 8.07
N GLU A 44 9.03 30.72 7.00
CA GLU A 44 9.95 31.84 6.75
C GLU A 44 9.18 33.15 6.50
N ASP A 45 8.11 33.10 5.70
CA ASP A 45 7.24 34.25 5.47
C ASP A 45 6.63 34.78 6.78
N LEU A 46 6.25 33.90 7.73
CA LEU A 46 5.72 34.30 9.04
C LEU A 46 6.73 35.00 9.96
N LYS A 47 8.03 34.92 9.68
CA LYS A 47 9.06 35.68 10.43
C LYS A 47 9.09 37.15 10.01
N CYS A 48 8.54 37.46 8.84
CA CYS A 48 8.46 38.81 8.31
C CYS A 48 7.15 39.49 8.72
N GLU A 49 7.18 40.81 8.90
CA GLU A 49 5.99 41.59 9.20
C GLU A 49 5.26 42.07 7.93
N GLY A 50 3.96 42.30 8.06
CA GLY A 50 3.14 42.95 7.04
C GLY A 50 2.23 42.02 6.23
N ASN A 51 1.32 42.65 5.48
CA ASN A 51 0.26 41.95 4.76
C ASN A 51 0.80 41.01 3.67
N ARG A 52 1.88 41.41 2.97
CA ARG A 52 2.50 40.58 1.92
C ARG A 52 3.04 39.27 2.49
N ALA A 53 3.78 39.35 3.59
CA ALA A 53 4.31 38.19 4.30
C ALA A 53 3.17 37.27 4.77
N THR A 54 2.12 37.85 5.35
CA THR A 54 0.93 37.11 5.81
C THR A 54 0.20 36.39 4.66
N ILE A 55 -0.02 37.07 3.53
CA ILE A 55 -0.66 36.48 2.34
C ILE A 55 0.20 35.34 1.77
N ASN A 56 1.51 35.55 1.66
CA ASN A 56 2.43 34.54 1.14
C ASN A 56 2.48 33.30 2.03
N ALA A 57 2.60 33.49 3.35
CA ALA A 57 2.62 32.42 4.32
C ALA A 57 1.35 31.56 4.22
N PHE A 58 0.17 32.20 4.18
CA PHE A 58 -1.09 31.50 4.04
C PHE A 58 -1.17 30.70 2.73
N GLY A 59 -0.79 31.32 1.61
CA GLY A 59 -0.77 30.66 0.30
C GLY A 59 0.19 29.45 0.27
N ASN A 60 1.37 29.58 0.89
CA ASN A 60 2.36 28.51 0.97
C ASN A 60 1.89 27.36 1.88
N ALA A 61 1.26 27.64 3.01
CA ALA A 61 0.66 26.61 3.86
C ALA A 61 -0.38 25.78 3.10
N LYS A 62 -1.26 26.43 2.32
CA LYS A 62 -2.23 25.73 1.47
C LYS A 62 -1.57 24.87 0.40
N ARG A 63 -0.54 25.39 -0.29
CA ARG A 63 0.21 24.61 -1.30
C ARG A 63 0.87 23.39 -0.68
N SER A 64 1.39 23.49 0.53
CA SER A 64 1.96 22.36 1.27
C SER A 64 0.93 21.24 1.45
N ILE A 65 -0.26 21.57 1.96
CA ILE A 65 -1.36 20.61 2.14
C ILE A 65 -1.80 20.00 0.81
N HIS A 66 -2.01 20.82 -0.22
CA HIS A 66 -2.44 20.34 -1.53
C HIS A 66 -1.41 19.39 -2.15
N LYS A 67 -0.14 19.75 -2.05
CA LYS A 67 0.97 18.94 -2.56
C LYS A 67 1.02 17.58 -1.88
N LEU A 68 0.92 17.54 -0.56
CA LEU A 68 0.89 16.30 0.21
C LEU A 68 -0.27 15.39 -0.23
N VAL A 69 -1.45 15.96 -0.46
CA VAL A 69 -2.61 15.20 -0.95
C VAL A 69 -2.38 14.64 -2.35
N ASP A 70 -1.79 15.42 -3.25
CA ASP A 70 -1.46 14.96 -4.59
C ASP A 70 -0.37 13.87 -4.59
N ASP A 71 0.61 13.95 -3.68
CA ASP A 71 1.63 12.92 -3.47
C ASP A 71 1.00 11.60 -3.02
N LEU A 72 0.10 11.64 -2.03
CA LEU A 72 -0.62 10.45 -1.56
C LEU A 72 -1.50 9.84 -2.66
N ILE A 73 -2.21 10.67 -3.43
CA ILE A 73 -3.00 10.22 -4.58
C ILE A 73 -2.11 9.50 -5.59
N PHE A 74 -0.93 10.06 -5.88
CA PHE A 74 0.00 9.44 -6.81
C PHE A 74 0.55 8.11 -6.28
N GLN A 75 1.02 8.08 -5.05
CA GLN A 75 1.63 6.91 -4.42
C GLN A 75 0.69 5.70 -4.39
N TYR A 76 -0.62 5.93 -4.25
CA TYR A 76 -1.64 4.89 -4.28
C TYR A 76 -2.20 4.58 -5.68
N GLY A 77 -1.64 5.18 -6.74
CA GLY A 77 -2.09 4.98 -8.12
C GLY A 77 -3.47 5.56 -8.42
N LEU A 78 -3.92 6.54 -7.65
CA LEU A 78 -5.25 7.15 -7.75
C LEU A 78 -5.30 8.33 -8.72
N SER A 79 -4.18 8.69 -9.35
CA SER A 79 -4.06 9.86 -10.23
C SER A 79 -5.17 9.91 -11.29
N THR A 80 -5.49 8.78 -11.93
CA THR A 80 -6.55 8.71 -12.94
C THR A 80 -7.94 8.89 -12.32
N TYR A 81 -8.22 8.25 -11.19
CA TYR A 81 -9.48 8.38 -10.45
C TYR A 81 -9.72 9.83 -9.98
N CYS A 82 -8.67 10.48 -9.47
CA CYS A 82 -8.71 11.81 -8.86
C CYS A 82 -8.52 12.98 -9.83
N ARG A 83 -8.15 12.74 -11.09
CA ARG A 83 -7.70 13.77 -12.05
C ARG A 83 -8.62 14.99 -12.17
N ARG A 84 -9.94 14.77 -12.14
CA ARG A 84 -10.96 15.83 -12.28
C ARG A 84 -11.72 16.13 -10.99
N LEU A 85 -11.28 15.56 -9.86
CA LEU A 85 -11.94 15.77 -8.59
C LEU A 85 -11.49 17.09 -7.99
N PRO A 86 -12.42 17.94 -7.51
CA PRO A 86 -12.06 19.10 -6.71
C PRO A 86 -11.41 18.63 -5.40
N PHE A 87 -10.60 19.49 -4.80
CA PHE A 87 -9.82 19.16 -3.60
C PHE A 87 -10.63 18.50 -2.47
N PRO A 88 -11.84 18.98 -2.08
CA PRO A 88 -12.63 18.31 -1.03
C PRO A 88 -13.02 16.87 -1.38
N GLN A 89 -13.24 16.57 -2.67
CA GLN A 89 -13.54 15.22 -3.11
C GLN A 89 -12.29 14.33 -3.11
N LYS A 90 -11.10 14.89 -3.42
CA LYS A 90 -9.82 14.17 -3.27
C LYS A 90 -9.59 13.74 -1.82
N LEU A 91 -9.87 14.65 -0.88
CA LEU A 91 -9.84 14.34 0.56
C LEU A 91 -10.81 13.21 0.92
N GLY A 92 -12.03 13.23 0.37
CA GLY A 92 -12.99 12.14 0.53
C GLY A 92 -12.46 10.77 0.08
N VAL A 93 -11.69 10.71 -1.01
CA VAL A 93 -11.04 9.45 -1.46
C VAL A 93 -10.01 8.96 -0.46
N LEU A 94 -9.18 9.85 0.09
CA LEU A 94 -8.21 9.48 1.13
C LEU A 94 -8.92 9.03 2.42
N SER A 95 -10.09 9.60 2.72
CA SER A 95 -10.96 9.14 3.80
C SER A 95 -11.54 7.76 3.54
N ASP A 96 -12.01 7.48 2.33
CA ASP A 96 -12.54 6.16 1.93
C ASP A 96 -11.46 5.08 2.07
N LEU A 97 -10.20 5.43 1.81
CA LEU A 97 -9.04 4.56 2.02
C LEU A 97 -8.62 4.45 3.49
N GLU A 98 -9.27 5.19 4.38
CA GLU A 98 -8.92 5.29 5.79
C GLU A 98 -7.50 5.86 6.03
N LEU A 99 -6.90 6.54 5.06
CA LEU A 99 -5.59 7.17 5.20
C LEU A 99 -5.63 8.37 6.13
N VAL A 100 -6.69 9.17 6.03
CA VAL A 100 -6.88 10.40 6.79
C VAL A 100 -8.23 10.35 7.49
N SER A 101 -8.25 10.71 8.77
CA SER A 101 -9.51 10.83 9.52
C SER A 101 -10.38 11.96 8.93
N PRO A 102 -11.71 11.75 8.78
CA PRO A 102 -12.65 12.79 8.38
C PRO A 102 -12.54 14.09 9.18
N TYR A 103 -12.14 14.01 10.45
CA TYR A 103 -11.98 15.18 11.33
C TYR A 103 -10.85 16.10 10.83
N VAL A 104 -9.69 15.53 10.51
CA VAL A 104 -8.54 16.28 9.95
C VAL A 104 -8.93 16.92 8.62
N LEU A 105 -9.72 16.21 7.80
CA LEU A 105 -10.21 16.71 6.52
C LEU A 105 -11.21 17.86 6.66
N SER A 106 -12.03 17.85 7.72
CA SER A 106 -13.00 18.91 7.99
C SER A 106 -12.32 20.22 8.40
N ALA A 107 -11.23 20.14 9.18
CA ALA A 107 -10.42 21.30 9.55
C ALA A 107 -9.74 21.95 8.33
N LEU A 108 -9.32 21.15 7.34
CA LEU A 108 -8.72 21.66 6.10
C LEU A 108 -9.72 22.37 5.17
N ASN A 109 -11.02 22.04 5.25
CA ASN A 109 -12.05 22.61 4.38
C ASN A 109 -12.54 24.00 4.82
N VAL A 110 -12.40 24.37 6.10
CA VAL A 110 -12.89 25.65 6.63
C VAL A 110 -12.06 26.83 6.12
N GLU A 111 -10.80 26.62 5.73
CA GLU A 111 -9.86 27.68 5.36
C GLU A 111 -9.86 28.04 3.86
N ARG A 112 -10.69 27.41 3.01
CA ARG A 112 -10.72 27.74 1.56
C ARG A 112 -11.58 28.95 1.23
N ASN A 113 -12.71 29.13 1.92
CA ASN A 113 -13.78 30.00 1.42
C ASN A 113 -13.53 31.50 1.65
N ALA A 114 -12.82 31.90 2.71
CA ALA A 114 -12.75 33.31 3.10
C ALA A 114 -11.67 34.15 2.38
N VAL A 115 -10.63 33.54 1.80
CA VAL A 115 -9.49 34.29 1.23
C VAL A 115 -9.51 34.30 -0.31
N GLU A 116 -9.97 33.22 -0.95
CA GLU A 116 -9.98 33.09 -2.43
C GLU A 116 -11.20 33.71 -3.10
N HIS A 117 -12.33 33.81 -2.38
CA HIS A 117 -13.58 34.30 -2.96
C HIS A 117 -13.92 35.73 -2.55
N ASP A 118 -13.43 36.20 -1.40
CA ASP A 118 -13.76 37.54 -0.89
C ASP A 118 -12.64 38.57 -1.13
N TYR A 119 -11.48 38.16 -1.68
CA TYR A 119 -10.29 39.01 -1.87
C TYR A 119 -9.82 39.73 -0.60
N VAL A 120 -10.16 39.19 0.57
CA VAL A 120 -9.76 39.73 1.87
C VAL A 120 -8.43 39.10 2.30
N ALA A 121 -7.48 39.95 2.71
CA ALA A 121 -6.22 39.47 3.25
C ALA A 121 -6.46 38.62 4.52
N PRO A 122 -5.83 37.44 4.64
CA PRO A 122 -5.96 36.63 5.84
C PRO A 122 -5.38 37.38 7.05
N THR A 123 -5.96 37.15 8.23
CA THR A 123 -5.39 37.65 9.48
C THR A 123 -4.13 36.86 9.83
N LEU A 124 -3.23 37.49 10.59
CA LEU A 124 -2.03 36.81 11.10
C LEU A 124 -2.38 35.55 11.91
N THR A 125 -3.44 35.62 12.72
CA THR A 125 -3.95 34.48 13.50
C THR A 125 -4.35 33.32 12.61
N ARG A 126 -5.22 33.55 11.62
CA ARG A 126 -5.62 32.51 10.65
C ARG A 126 -4.44 31.94 9.88
N THR A 127 -3.48 32.79 9.55
CA THR A 127 -2.27 32.37 8.83
C THR A 127 -1.43 31.41 9.66
N ARG A 128 -1.25 31.70 10.96
CA ARG A 128 -0.56 30.80 11.89
C ARG A 128 -1.30 29.47 12.04
N GLU A 129 -2.62 29.52 12.22
CA GLU A 129 -3.47 28.31 12.30
C GLU A 129 -3.32 27.43 11.05
N ALA A 130 -3.31 28.03 9.85
CA ALA A 130 -3.11 27.30 8.60
C ALA A 130 -1.73 26.64 8.51
N VAL A 131 -0.67 27.33 8.96
CA VAL A 131 0.70 26.79 9.01
C VAL A 131 0.79 25.63 10.02
N ASP A 132 0.20 25.79 11.20
CA ASP A 132 0.19 24.75 12.23
C ASP A 132 -0.57 23.51 11.75
N VAL A 133 -1.72 23.69 11.07
CA VAL A 133 -2.47 22.58 10.46
C VAL A 133 -1.66 21.88 9.37
N ALA A 134 -0.97 22.62 8.50
CA ALA A 134 -0.11 22.04 7.48
C ALA A 134 1.04 21.22 8.10
N GLU A 135 1.66 21.74 9.15
CA GLU A 135 2.70 21.05 9.91
C GLU A 135 2.18 19.78 10.59
N LEU A 136 1.06 19.87 11.32
CA LEU A 136 0.43 18.73 11.97
C LEU A 136 0.06 17.64 10.97
N LEU A 137 -0.47 18.02 9.81
CA LEU A 137 -0.82 17.08 8.75
C LEU A 137 0.43 16.40 8.18
N LEU A 138 1.48 17.15 7.86
CA LEU A 138 2.74 16.58 7.39
C LEU A 138 3.35 15.60 8.40
N MET A 139 3.34 15.97 9.69
CA MET A 139 3.82 15.09 10.76
C MET A 139 2.95 13.84 10.91
N ALA A 140 1.62 13.96 10.86
CA ALA A 140 0.71 12.81 10.93
C ALA A 140 0.91 11.87 9.73
N MET A 141 1.15 12.44 8.55
CA MET A 141 1.38 11.66 7.33
C MET A 141 2.83 11.17 7.20
N SER A 142 3.76 11.65 8.02
CA SER A 142 5.15 11.17 8.08
C SER A 142 5.24 9.67 8.39
N GLY A 143 4.33 9.15 9.23
CA GLY A 143 4.21 7.72 9.52
C GLY A 143 3.83 6.87 8.30
N PHE A 144 3.22 7.46 7.27
CA PHE A 144 2.93 6.80 6.01
C PHE A 144 4.12 6.81 5.02
N HIS A 145 5.30 7.25 5.44
CA HIS A 145 6.51 7.16 4.63
C HIS A 145 7.18 5.78 4.70
N GLY A 146 6.76 4.90 5.63
CA GLY A 146 7.20 3.50 5.71
C GLY A 146 6.87 2.65 4.46
N GLY A 147 6.10 3.24 3.53
CA GLY A 147 5.92 2.75 2.18
C GLY A 147 4.56 2.10 1.96
N VAL A 148 4.11 2.19 0.71
CA VAL A 148 2.93 1.48 0.21
C VAL A 148 3.41 0.13 -0.34
N PRO A 149 2.66 -0.96 -0.11
CA PRO A 149 2.95 -2.24 -0.75
C PRO A 149 2.79 -2.13 -2.27
N TYR A 150 3.90 -2.12 -2.99
CA TYR A 150 3.88 -2.09 -4.46
C TYR A 150 3.91 -3.50 -5.05
N GLU A 151 4.39 -4.46 -4.27
CA GLU A 151 4.36 -5.86 -4.65
C GLU A 151 4.15 -6.72 -3.40
N GLY A 152 3.38 -7.80 -3.55
CA GLY A 152 3.31 -8.82 -2.52
C GLY A 152 2.57 -10.09 -2.95
N PHE A 153 2.80 -11.14 -2.18
CA PHE A 153 2.14 -12.42 -2.36
C PHE A 153 0.77 -12.39 -1.74
N CYS A 154 -0.25 -12.83 -2.47
CA CYS A 154 -1.59 -12.93 -1.92
C CYS A 154 -2.34 -14.14 -2.42
N SER A 155 -3.48 -14.41 -1.77
CA SER A 155 -4.49 -15.34 -2.27
C SER A 155 -5.82 -14.61 -2.40
N LEU A 156 -6.45 -14.71 -3.56
CA LEU A 156 -7.78 -14.14 -3.79
C LEU A 156 -8.83 -15.03 -3.13
N ARG A 157 -9.65 -14.46 -2.23
CA ARG A 157 -10.60 -15.18 -1.37
C ARG A 157 -11.58 -16.04 -2.16
N GLN A 158 -12.22 -15.47 -3.18
CA GLN A 158 -13.24 -16.16 -3.97
C GLN A 158 -12.65 -17.24 -4.89
N GLN A 159 -11.44 -17.02 -5.40
CA GLN A 159 -10.85 -17.86 -6.44
C GLN A 159 -9.86 -18.88 -5.88
N ARG A 160 -9.45 -18.73 -4.62
CA ARG A 160 -8.45 -19.56 -3.92
C ARG A 160 -7.13 -19.68 -4.70
N LYS A 161 -6.81 -18.66 -5.52
CA LYS A 161 -5.61 -18.61 -6.34
C LYS A 161 -4.53 -17.80 -5.67
N HIS A 162 -3.36 -18.40 -5.55
CA HIS A 162 -2.14 -17.73 -5.14
C HIS A 162 -1.56 -16.98 -6.34
N VAL A 163 -1.32 -15.68 -6.16
CA VAL A 163 -0.82 -14.78 -7.21
C VAL A 163 0.17 -13.79 -6.62
N LEU A 164 0.95 -13.17 -7.50
CA LEU A 164 1.71 -11.97 -7.19
C LEU A 164 0.83 -10.77 -7.53
N LEU A 165 0.56 -9.91 -6.54
CA LEU A 165 -0.16 -8.66 -6.72
C LEU A 165 0.84 -7.51 -6.82
N ARG A 166 0.68 -6.67 -7.84
CA ARG A 166 1.46 -5.44 -8.04
C ARG A 166 0.56 -4.22 -8.13
N LEU A 167 1.00 -3.12 -7.53
CA LEU A 167 0.45 -1.78 -7.73
C LEU A 167 1.44 -1.00 -8.59
N ASN A 168 0.96 -0.47 -9.72
CA ASN A 168 1.72 0.46 -10.55
C ASN A 168 1.09 1.86 -10.43
N PRO A 169 1.72 2.81 -9.71
CA PRO A 169 1.15 4.14 -9.53
C PRO A 169 1.20 5.00 -10.81
N TRP A 170 2.17 4.76 -11.70
CA TRP A 170 2.27 5.48 -12.98
C TRP A 170 1.19 5.08 -13.96
N GLU A 171 0.87 3.78 -14.03
CA GLU A 171 -0.19 3.27 -14.90
C GLU A 171 -1.57 3.33 -14.24
N CYS A 172 -1.64 3.58 -12.93
CA CYS A 172 -2.88 3.53 -12.14
C CYS A 172 -3.56 2.16 -12.23
N THR A 173 -2.80 1.08 -12.03
CA THR A 173 -3.30 -0.31 -12.19
C THR A 173 -2.88 -1.22 -11.03
N LEU A 174 -3.73 -2.20 -10.73
CA LEU A 174 -3.40 -3.37 -9.92
C LEU A 174 -3.31 -4.59 -10.85
N THR A 175 -2.20 -5.31 -10.84
CA THR A 175 -2.01 -6.48 -11.69
C THR A 175 -1.78 -7.75 -10.86
N PHE A 176 -2.31 -8.87 -11.36
CA PHE A 176 -2.20 -10.18 -10.76
C PHE A 176 -1.46 -11.11 -11.70
N HIS A 177 -0.28 -11.56 -11.32
CA HIS A 177 0.55 -12.48 -12.09
C HIS A 177 0.47 -13.88 -11.50
N LYS A 178 0.33 -14.90 -12.35
CA LYS A 178 0.33 -16.29 -11.91
C LYS A 178 1.75 -16.71 -11.60
N TYR A 179 1.94 -17.53 -10.58
CA TYR A 179 3.19 -18.25 -10.41
C TYR A 179 3.36 -19.26 -11.54
N LEU A 180 4.54 -19.22 -12.16
CA LEU A 180 5.07 -20.32 -12.96
C LEU A 180 5.83 -21.30 -12.04
N ARG A 181 6.51 -20.76 -11.02
CA ARG A 181 7.12 -21.47 -9.88
C ARG A 181 6.88 -20.64 -8.61
N PRO A 182 6.42 -21.24 -7.50
CA PRO A 182 7.26 -22.15 -6.74
C PRO A 182 6.63 -23.54 -6.58
N GLU A 183 7.45 -24.58 -6.41
CA GLU A 183 6.96 -25.81 -5.78
C GLU A 183 6.61 -25.50 -4.33
N GLY A 184 5.33 -25.31 -4.02
CA GLY A 184 4.87 -25.28 -2.63
C GLY A 184 5.21 -26.62 -1.98
N THR A 185 6.09 -26.64 -0.99
CA THR A 185 6.42 -27.87 -0.28
C THR A 185 5.34 -28.15 0.75
N ARG A 186 4.65 -29.28 0.59
CA ARG A 186 3.66 -29.75 1.57
C ARG A 186 4.38 -30.55 2.63
N PHE A 187 4.19 -30.19 3.88
CA PHE A 187 4.68 -30.95 5.02
C PHE A 187 3.49 -31.45 5.85
N ARG A 188 3.52 -32.74 6.21
CA ARG A 188 2.59 -33.29 7.19
C ARG A 188 3.20 -33.11 8.58
N THR A 189 2.55 -32.34 9.43
CA THR A 189 2.90 -32.14 10.84
C THR A 189 2.00 -33.01 11.74
N HIS A 190 2.33 -33.12 13.03
CA HIS A 190 1.46 -33.78 14.02
C HIS A 190 0.09 -33.08 14.19
N ALA A 191 -0.01 -31.80 13.80
CA ALA A 191 -1.25 -31.01 13.74
C ALA A 191 -1.76 -30.88 12.29
N GLY A 192 -1.55 -31.91 11.47
CA GLY A 192 -2.07 -32.01 10.10
C GLY A 192 -1.16 -31.55 8.97
N VAL A 193 -1.73 -31.51 7.76
CA VAL A 193 -1.01 -31.10 6.54
C VAL A 193 -0.94 -29.59 6.47
N ARG A 194 0.29 -29.07 6.45
CA ARG A 194 0.58 -27.65 6.26
C ARG A 194 1.26 -27.46 4.91
N THR A 195 0.76 -26.52 4.12
CA THR A 195 1.41 -26.14 2.85
C THR A 195 2.30 -24.95 3.13
N TYR A 196 3.59 -25.07 2.81
CA TYR A 196 4.54 -23.98 2.93
C TYR A 196 4.90 -23.52 1.52
N TRP A 197 4.73 -22.23 1.25
CA TRP A 197 5.32 -21.63 0.06
C TRP A 197 6.74 -21.21 0.44
N HIS A 198 7.74 -21.99 0.02
CA HIS A 198 9.12 -21.62 0.20
C HIS A 198 9.51 -20.66 -0.93
N GLN A 199 10.08 -19.50 -0.57
CA GLN A 199 10.98 -18.82 -1.48
C GLN A 199 12.18 -19.75 -1.69
N VAL A 200 12.26 -20.43 -2.83
CA VAL A 200 13.41 -21.26 -3.17
C VAL A 200 14.59 -20.32 -3.39
N ARG A 201 15.58 -20.40 -2.50
CA ARG A 201 16.87 -19.75 -2.71
C ARG A 201 17.70 -20.65 -3.61
N ASP A 202 18.25 -20.08 -4.67
CA ASP A 202 19.44 -20.63 -5.33
C ASP A 202 20.58 -20.72 -4.28
N THR A 203 21.53 -21.63 -4.48
CA THR A 203 22.88 -21.61 -3.88
C THR A 203 23.55 -20.22 -3.80
N ALA A 204 23.19 -19.28 -4.68
CA ALA A 204 23.63 -17.88 -4.73
C ALA A 204 22.73 -16.89 -3.96
N TYR A 205 21.75 -17.36 -3.17
CA TYR A 205 20.76 -16.52 -2.46
C TYR A 205 19.89 -15.63 -3.37
N GLN A 206 19.84 -15.91 -4.67
CA GLN A 206 18.95 -15.22 -5.60
C GLN A 206 17.55 -15.80 -5.52
N TYR A 207 16.56 -14.91 -5.44
CA TYR A 207 15.14 -15.27 -5.45
C TYR A 207 14.70 -15.52 -6.89
N LEU A 208 14.52 -16.78 -7.28
CA LEU A 208 13.91 -17.15 -8.56
C LEU A 208 12.39 -17.24 -8.39
N LEU A 209 11.73 -16.08 -8.35
CA LEU A 209 10.28 -16.04 -8.47
C LEU A 209 9.90 -15.95 -9.94
N GLU A 210 9.56 -17.08 -10.53
CA GLU A 210 9.05 -17.11 -11.90
C GLU A 210 7.54 -16.88 -11.87
N VAL A 211 7.12 -15.70 -12.35
CA VAL A 211 5.72 -15.38 -12.58
C VAL A 211 5.48 -15.15 -14.06
N THR A 212 4.23 -15.20 -14.49
CA THR A 212 3.86 -14.88 -15.87
C THR A 212 4.25 -13.43 -16.19
N GLU A 213 4.91 -13.21 -17.33
CA GLU A 213 5.21 -11.86 -17.82
C GLU A 213 3.92 -11.06 -18.00
N THR A 214 2.91 -11.70 -18.61
CA THR A 214 1.59 -11.11 -18.77
C THR A 214 0.75 -11.28 -17.50
N PRO A 215 0.05 -10.23 -17.04
CA PRO A 215 -0.85 -10.36 -15.91
C PRO A 215 -2.05 -11.21 -16.31
N TRP A 216 -2.42 -12.14 -15.45
CA TRP A 216 -3.65 -12.91 -15.63
C TRP A 216 -4.90 -12.06 -15.42
N ARG A 217 -4.82 -11.05 -14.54
CA ARG A 217 -5.86 -10.05 -14.33
C ARG A 217 -5.21 -8.68 -14.13
N SER A 218 -5.82 -7.66 -14.69
CA SER A 218 -5.48 -6.26 -14.44
C SER A 218 -6.75 -5.52 -14.03
N ILE A 219 -6.65 -4.67 -13.00
CA ILE A 219 -7.74 -3.84 -12.49
C ILE A 219 -7.28 -2.38 -12.61
N PRO A 220 -7.84 -1.59 -13.54
CA PRO A 220 -7.54 -0.17 -13.61
C PRO A 220 -8.16 0.58 -12.43
N ILE A 221 -7.42 1.54 -11.86
CA ILE A 221 -7.85 2.39 -10.75
C ILE A 221 -8.67 3.56 -11.32
N ILE A 222 -9.88 3.23 -11.75
CA ILE A 222 -10.87 4.13 -12.34
C ILE A 222 -12.21 4.04 -11.59
N LYS A 223 -13.11 4.99 -11.84
CA LYS A 223 -14.40 5.08 -11.12
C LYS A 223 -15.27 3.82 -11.28
N GLN A 224 -15.28 3.24 -12.48
CA GLN A 224 -16.08 2.07 -12.84
C GLN A 224 -15.65 0.80 -12.10
N GLU A 225 -14.38 0.74 -11.67
CA GLU A 225 -13.79 -0.41 -11.00
C GLU A 225 -13.60 -0.18 -9.50
N LYS A 226 -14.22 0.87 -8.92
CA LYS A 226 -14.03 1.24 -7.50
C LYS A 226 -14.21 0.07 -6.55
N ASP A 227 -15.27 -0.70 -6.74
CA ASP A 227 -15.58 -1.85 -5.88
C ASP A 227 -14.55 -2.99 -6.00
N SER A 228 -13.80 -3.03 -7.11
CA SER A 228 -12.75 -4.02 -7.35
C SER A 228 -11.42 -3.64 -6.68
N TRP A 229 -11.00 -2.37 -6.76
CA TRP A 229 -9.68 -1.93 -6.26
C TRP A 229 -9.71 -1.34 -4.86
N LEU A 230 -10.80 -0.69 -4.43
CA LEU A 230 -10.86 0.01 -3.14
C LEU A 230 -10.55 -0.92 -1.95
N PRO A 231 -11.17 -2.11 -1.85
CA PRO A 231 -10.90 -3.00 -0.72
C PRO A 231 -9.42 -3.46 -0.66
N ILE A 232 -8.75 -3.59 -1.80
CA ILE A 232 -7.34 -3.98 -1.88
C ILE A 232 -6.45 -2.84 -1.35
N LEU A 233 -6.72 -1.60 -1.76
CA LEU A 233 -5.95 -0.46 -1.28
C LEU A 233 -6.23 -0.17 0.20
N GLN A 234 -7.44 -0.43 0.70
CA GLN A 234 -7.73 -0.39 2.14
C GLN A 234 -6.89 -1.42 2.91
N ASP A 235 -6.76 -2.65 2.41
CA ASP A 235 -5.84 -3.64 3.00
C ASP A 235 -4.40 -3.09 3.03
N PHE A 236 -3.94 -2.42 1.97
CA PHE A 236 -2.60 -1.82 1.92
C PHE A 236 -2.40 -0.73 3.00
N VAL A 237 -3.40 0.11 3.23
CA VAL A 237 -3.36 1.12 4.30
C VAL A 237 -3.31 0.44 5.66
N GLN A 238 -4.06 -0.63 5.86
CA GLN A 238 -4.07 -1.37 7.12
C GLN A 238 -2.74 -2.11 7.37
N ILE A 239 -2.13 -2.67 6.31
CA ILE A 239 -0.76 -3.21 6.34
C ILE A 239 0.18 -2.13 6.88
N GLN A 240 0.14 -0.95 6.28
CA GLN A 240 1.01 0.16 6.62
C GLN A 240 0.83 0.64 8.07
N LYS A 241 -0.42 0.88 8.50
CA LYS A 241 -0.74 1.28 9.89
C LYS A 241 -0.28 0.28 10.93
N SER A 242 -0.24 -1.01 10.59
CA SER A 242 0.15 -2.05 11.53
C SER A 242 1.62 -1.96 11.97
N ASN A 243 2.46 -1.19 11.27
CA ASN A 243 3.84 -0.83 11.61
C ASN A 243 4.73 -2.01 12.07
N LYS A 244 4.45 -3.23 11.59
CA LYS A 244 5.05 -4.50 12.04
C LYS A 244 6.17 -5.02 11.13
N PHE A 245 6.74 -4.17 10.28
CA PHE A 245 7.69 -4.60 9.22
C PHE A 245 9.17 -4.55 9.61
N ASP A 246 9.52 -4.26 10.86
CA ASP A 246 10.89 -4.34 11.40
C ASP A 246 11.40 -5.78 11.64
N MET A 247 11.06 -6.74 10.78
CA MET A 247 11.54 -8.13 10.93
C MET A 247 12.16 -8.67 9.63
N PRO A 248 13.45 -9.05 9.65
CA PRO A 248 14.07 -9.73 8.53
C PRO A 248 13.65 -11.22 8.56
N PHE A 249 13.13 -11.70 7.42
CA PHE A 249 12.91 -13.11 7.04
C PHE A 249 11.80 -13.90 7.69
N VAL A 250 11.06 -14.64 6.85
CA VAL A 250 10.04 -15.59 7.30
C VAL A 250 9.91 -16.83 6.41
N SER A 251 9.91 -17.98 7.09
CA SER A 251 9.20 -19.20 6.71
C SER A 251 7.76 -19.21 7.29
N MET A 252 6.74 -19.50 6.49
CA MET A 252 5.32 -19.47 6.93
C MET A 252 4.73 -20.85 7.22
N ALA A 253 4.10 -21.05 8.39
CA ALA A 253 3.22 -22.19 8.62
C ALA A 253 1.73 -21.82 8.44
N LEU A 254 1.03 -22.47 7.51
CA LEU A 254 -0.43 -22.34 7.33
C LEU A 254 -1.17 -23.42 8.19
N ASP A 255 -2.23 -23.03 8.92
CA ASP A 255 -3.06 -23.86 9.83
C ASP A 255 -3.87 -24.95 9.07
N GLU A 256 -4.20 -26.06 9.73
CA GLU A 256 -5.05 -27.17 9.26
C GLU A 256 -6.43 -26.72 8.76
N ARG A 257 -7.02 -25.68 9.37
CA ARG A 257 -8.30 -25.09 8.91
C ARG A 257 -8.21 -24.43 7.53
N PHE A 258 -7.02 -23.99 7.13
CA PHE A 258 -6.77 -23.51 5.78
C PHE A 258 -6.74 -24.67 4.78
N TYR A 259 -6.23 -25.85 5.16
CA TYR A 259 -6.02 -26.98 4.26
C TYR A 259 -7.33 -27.56 3.66
N GLU A 260 -8.39 -27.68 4.45
CA GLU A 260 -9.69 -28.20 3.98
C GLU A 260 -10.34 -27.29 2.90
N PHE A 261 -9.96 -26.00 2.82
CA PHE A 261 -10.39 -25.12 1.73
C PHE A 261 -9.73 -25.46 0.38
N PHE A 262 -8.64 -26.21 0.31
CA PHE A 262 -7.87 -26.39 -0.94
C PHE A 262 -7.98 -27.78 -1.57
N LYS A 263 -8.79 -28.68 -1.00
CA LYS A 263 -8.83 -30.09 -1.39
C LYS A 263 -9.49 -30.37 -2.75
N ASN A 264 -10.28 -29.42 -3.28
CA ASN A 264 -11.16 -29.70 -4.43
C ASN A 264 -10.57 -29.39 -5.83
N ASP A 265 -9.36 -28.81 -5.94
CA ASP A 265 -8.81 -28.35 -7.23
C ASP A 265 -7.53 -29.06 -7.70
N LEU A 266 -7.11 -30.16 -7.06
CA LEU A 266 -5.86 -30.84 -7.43
C LEU A 266 -6.12 -32.27 -7.91
N VAL A 267 -6.41 -32.38 -9.22
CA VAL A 267 -6.29 -33.62 -9.97
C VAL A 267 -4.81 -33.95 -10.19
N GLU A 268 -4.44 -35.16 -9.78
CA GLU A 268 -3.28 -35.99 -10.13
C GLU A 268 -1.91 -35.33 -10.40
N SER A 269 -0.90 -35.70 -9.59
CA SER A 269 0.24 -36.47 -10.12
C SER A 269 1.27 -36.93 -9.07
N ARG A 270 1.43 -38.26 -9.06
CA ARG A 270 2.67 -39.07 -9.10
C ARG A 270 3.71 -38.97 -7.95
N ASN A 271 3.60 -40.01 -7.11
CA ASN A 271 4.64 -41.00 -6.75
C ASN A 271 5.96 -40.51 -6.10
N VAL A 272 5.98 -40.60 -4.77
CA VAL A 272 7.03 -40.24 -3.80
C VAL A 272 8.36 -41.04 -3.94
N LYS A 273 8.46 -42.01 -4.86
CA LYS A 273 9.62 -42.91 -4.95
C LYS A 273 10.83 -42.37 -5.73
N GLN A 274 10.78 -41.17 -6.29
CA GLN A 274 11.91 -40.60 -7.06
C GLN A 274 12.80 -39.64 -6.24
N LEU A 275 12.41 -39.25 -5.02
CA LEU A 275 13.20 -38.36 -4.17
C LEU A 275 14.28 -39.09 -3.34
N ASP A 276 14.12 -40.38 -3.05
CA ASP A 276 15.09 -41.16 -2.26
C ASP A 276 16.41 -41.45 -3.00
N ARG A 277 16.45 -41.32 -4.34
CA ARG A 277 17.69 -41.55 -5.11
C ARG A 277 18.55 -40.30 -5.28
N ALA A 278 18.03 -39.11 -4.97
CA ALA A 278 18.73 -37.85 -5.16
C ALA A 278 19.50 -37.38 -3.90
N GLN A 279 19.28 -37.99 -2.74
CA GLN A 279 20.00 -37.66 -1.52
C GLN A 279 20.91 -38.84 -1.16
N GLY A 280 22.16 -38.75 -1.62
CA GLY A 280 23.23 -39.73 -1.39
C GLY A 280 23.66 -39.85 0.07
N PHE A 281 22.78 -40.35 0.94
CA PHE A 281 23.17 -40.93 2.21
C PHE A 281 23.44 -42.42 2.00
N ARG A 282 24.71 -42.76 1.76
CA ARG A 282 25.19 -44.10 2.13
C ARG A 282 25.04 -44.20 3.65
N ARG A 283 24.21 -45.13 4.12
CA ARG A 283 24.39 -45.66 5.47
C ARG A 283 25.61 -46.57 5.40
N ASP A 284 26.66 -46.20 6.12
CA ASP A 284 27.68 -47.18 6.49
C ASP A 284 26.99 -48.23 7.35
N GLU A 285 26.89 -49.45 6.83
CA GLU A 285 26.48 -50.63 7.57
C GLU A 285 27.74 -51.31 8.12
N GLY A 286 27.73 -51.59 9.41
CA GLY A 286 28.46 -52.73 9.96
C GLY A 286 27.63 -54.00 9.81
#